data_AF-A0A6L2KZF0-F1
#
_entry.id   AF-A0A6L2KZF0-F1
#
_cell.length_a   1.000
_cell.length_b   1.000
_cell.length_c   1.000
_cell.angle_alpha   90.00
_cell.angle_beta   90.00
_cell.angle_gamma   90.00
#
_symmetry.space_group_name_H-M   'P 1'
#
loop_
_entity.id
_entity.type
_entity.pdbx_description
1 polymer ?
#
loop_
_entity_poly.entity_id
_entity_poly.type
_entity_poly.pdbx_seq_one_letter_code
_entity_poly.pdbx_strand_id
1 'polypeptide(L)'
;MGLCSHLQSLNSSDEGKTPGFRSVSGMDVVGINELTALKQMTFREQHVIVQFWSPAQVVGKHQVLTTMDQPFGLGEIKEQLTSYRKESQHNLYVVDDDHEEEELGPPARVFRRRLPEWTPDVANYLPRQFPQKESVIRHNLHGYLALPVIDLFTGSCVGVLEILTSSKYISYAYEIQQVQSALKVYSLLLWIIS
;
A
#
# COMPACT_ATOMS: atom_id res chain seq x y z
N MET A 1 9.33 -4.10 -69.74
CA MET A 1 9.99 -3.47 -68.58
C MET A 1 9.38 -4.08 -67.32
N GLY A 2 10.21 -4.67 -66.44
CA GLY A 2 9.86 -4.94 -65.02
C GLY A 2 9.34 -6.33 -64.66
N LEU A 3 10.06 -7.00 -63.77
CA LEU A 3 9.85 -8.34 -63.18
C LEU A 3 9.03 -8.29 -61.86
N CYS A 4 8.34 -9.41 -61.57
CA CYS A 4 8.28 -10.19 -60.31
C CYS A 4 7.91 -9.59 -58.92
N SER A 5 7.11 -10.42 -58.21
CA SER A 5 7.19 -10.83 -56.78
C SER A 5 6.65 -9.95 -55.63
N HIS A 6 5.69 -10.56 -54.92
CA HIS A 6 5.57 -10.72 -53.45
C HIS A 6 5.43 -9.48 -52.55
N LEU A 7 4.34 -9.44 -51.76
CA LEU A 7 4.40 -9.39 -50.30
C LEU A 7 2.99 -9.54 -49.71
N GLN A 8 2.80 -10.66 -48.99
CA GLN A 8 1.83 -10.79 -47.91
C GLN A 8 2.18 -9.79 -46.81
N SER A 9 1.16 -9.20 -46.19
CA SER A 9 1.11 -8.71 -44.81
C SER A 9 0.11 -7.56 -44.76
N LEU A 10 -1.08 -7.78 -44.20
CA LEU A 10 -1.75 -6.85 -43.29
C LEU A 10 -3.08 -7.46 -42.82
N ASN A 11 -3.14 -7.68 -41.51
CA ASN A 11 -4.30 -7.66 -40.61
C ASN A 11 -5.22 -8.88 -40.50
N SER A 12 -5.04 -9.60 -39.37
CA SER A 12 -6.03 -10.19 -38.44
C SER A 12 -5.37 -11.43 -37.82
N SER A 13 -5.29 -11.69 -36.53
CA SER A 13 -5.82 -11.10 -35.29
C SER A 13 -4.88 -11.60 -34.20
N ASP A 14 -4.30 -10.73 -33.37
CA ASP A 14 -3.64 -11.18 -32.13
C ASP A 14 -4.66 -11.06 -31.00
N GLU A 15 -5.33 -12.17 -30.73
CA GLU A 15 -6.18 -12.34 -29.56
C GLU A 15 -5.31 -12.28 -28.29
N GLY A 16 -5.48 -11.21 -27.53
CA GLY A 16 -5.70 -11.26 -26.08
C GLY A 16 -4.80 -12.21 -25.28
N LYS A 17 -3.48 -12.02 -25.33
CA LYS A 17 -2.58 -12.57 -24.31
C LYS A 17 -2.30 -11.49 -23.27
N THR A 18 -3.05 -11.50 -22.17
CA THR A 18 -2.67 -10.75 -20.97
C THR A 18 -1.24 -11.16 -20.59
N PRO A 19 -0.28 -10.22 -20.48
CA PRO A 19 1.07 -10.57 -20.07
C PRO A 19 0.99 -11.21 -18.68
N GLY A 20 1.48 -12.44 -18.55
CA GLY A 20 1.53 -13.12 -17.27
C GLY A 20 2.39 -12.31 -16.30
N PHE A 21 1.77 -11.72 -15.30
CA PHE A 21 2.46 -11.00 -14.23
C PHE A 21 3.31 -12.00 -13.44
N ARG A 22 4.63 -11.80 -13.45
CA ARG A 22 5.54 -12.52 -12.55
C ARG A 22 5.60 -11.76 -11.22
N SER A 23 5.06 -12.36 -10.17
CA SER A 23 5.22 -11.86 -8.80
C SER A 23 6.71 -11.84 -8.41
N VAL A 24 7.16 -10.78 -7.74
CA VAL A 24 8.53 -10.73 -7.20
C VAL A 24 8.53 -11.15 -5.73
N SER A 25 9.42 -12.07 -5.38
CA SER A 25 9.55 -12.63 -4.03
C SER A 25 10.49 -11.82 -3.15
N GLY A 26 10.07 -11.59 -1.89
CA GLY A 26 10.94 -11.16 -0.79
C GLY A 26 10.91 -9.66 -0.52
N MET A 27 10.51 -9.29 0.70
CA MET A 27 10.72 -7.93 1.24
C MET A 27 11.93 -7.89 2.15
N ASP A 28 12.74 -6.85 2.01
CA ASP A 28 13.77 -6.54 2.99
C ASP A 28 13.13 -5.82 4.19
N VAL A 29 13.02 -6.53 5.31
CA VAL A 29 12.32 -6.09 6.54
C VAL A 29 13.33 -5.70 7.62
N VAL A 30 13.14 -4.52 8.21
CA VAL A 30 13.93 -3.98 9.33
C VAL A 30 13.00 -3.70 10.53
N GLY A 31 13.19 -4.40 11.65
CA GLY A 31 12.37 -4.25 12.88
C GLY A 31 12.32 -5.51 13.75
N ILE A 32 11.99 -5.35 15.05
CA ILE A 32 12.05 -6.40 16.09
C ILE A 32 10.91 -7.43 15.92
N ASN A 33 11.29 -8.69 15.67
CA ASN A 33 10.63 -9.99 15.90
C ASN A 33 9.14 -10.29 15.55
N GLU A 34 8.29 -9.37 15.11
CA GLU A 34 6.85 -9.70 14.93
C GLU A 34 6.28 -9.59 13.51
N LEU A 35 7.06 -9.19 12.50
CA LEU A 35 6.60 -9.22 11.10
C LEU A 35 7.50 -10.05 10.16
N THR A 36 7.79 -11.30 10.55
CA THR A 36 8.20 -12.33 9.58
C THR A 36 7.21 -12.45 8.42
N ALA A 37 5.94 -12.09 8.66
CA ALA A 37 4.89 -12.03 7.65
C ALA A 37 5.23 -11.09 6.48
N LEU A 38 5.81 -9.91 6.73
CA LEU A 38 6.18 -8.98 5.64
C LEU A 38 7.16 -9.63 4.65
N LYS A 39 8.10 -10.46 5.15
CA LYS A 39 9.04 -11.20 4.29
C LYS A 39 8.36 -12.23 3.38
N GLN A 40 7.16 -12.68 3.74
CA GLN A 40 6.39 -13.68 2.99
C GLN A 40 5.48 -13.03 1.94
N MET A 41 5.26 -11.71 2.02
CA MET A 41 4.47 -10.99 1.04
C MET A 41 5.24 -10.88 -0.27
N THR A 42 4.53 -11.03 -1.38
CA THR A 42 5.05 -10.81 -2.73
C THR A 42 4.16 -9.79 -3.41
N PHE A 43 4.74 -8.96 -4.27
CA PHE A 43 4.01 -7.89 -4.94
C PHE A 43 4.19 -8.01 -6.45
N ARG A 44 3.28 -7.40 -7.21
CA ARG A 44 3.40 -7.34 -8.68
C ARG A 44 4.58 -6.47 -9.12
N GLU A 45 5.01 -5.54 -8.29
CA GLU A 45 6.08 -4.58 -8.55
C GLU A 45 7.20 -4.68 -7.51
N GLN A 46 8.42 -4.35 -7.94
CA GLN A 46 9.59 -4.27 -7.05
C GLN A 46 9.65 -2.94 -6.30
N HIS A 47 9.16 -1.86 -6.92
CA HIS A 47 9.15 -0.53 -6.32
C HIS A 47 7.88 -0.36 -5.47
N VAL A 48 7.88 -1.07 -4.34
CA VAL A 48 6.80 -1.07 -3.34
C VAL A 48 7.39 -0.84 -1.96
N ILE A 49 6.67 -0.06 -1.14
CA ILE A 49 6.92 0.03 0.30
C ILE A 49 5.67 -0.43 1.04
N VAL A 50 5.89 -1.21 2.10
CA VAL A 50 4.87 -1.57 3.07
C VAL A 50 5.33 -1.07 4.43
N GLN A 51 4.47 -0.36 5.15
CA GLN A 51 4.79 0.15 6.48
C GLN A 51 3.62 0.06 7.43
N PHE A 52 3.93 -0.20 8.70
CA PHE A 52 2.93 -0.30 9.74
C PHE A 52 2.80 1.03 10.49
N TRP A 53 1.56 1.48 10.63
CA TRP A 53 1.16 2.62 11.45
C TRP A 53 0.60 2.09 12.76
N SER A 54 1.24 2.42 13.88
CA SER A 54 0.84 1.99 15.21
C SER A 54 0.37 3.17 16.05
N PRO A 55 -0.66 3.00 16.90
CA PRO A 55 -1.05 4.02 17.85
C PRO A 55 0.07 4.26 18.87
N ALA A 56 0.41 5.52 19.08
CA ALA A 56 1.36 5.99 20.08
C ALA A 56 0.71 7.11 20.90
N GLN A 57 1.06 7.17 22.19
CA GLN A 57 0.64 8.26 23.06
C GLN A 57 1.64 9.40 22.94
N VAL A 58 1.19 10.60 22.58
CA VAL A 58 2.01 11.82 22.65
C VAL A 58 1.67 12.58 23.93
N VAL A 59 2.66 13.29 24.48
CA VAL A 59 2.47 14.17 25.64
C VAL A 59 1.34 15.17 25.33
N GLY A 60 0.26 15.17 26.13
CA GLY A 60 -0.87 16.08 25.94
C GLY A 60 -2.21 15.43 25.54
N LYS A 61 -2.40 14.13 25.79
CA LYS A 61 -3.64 13.32 25.64
C LYS A 61 -3.99 12.84 24.24
N HIS A 62 -3.45 13.43 23.19
CA HIS A 62 -3.80 13.05 21.82
C HIS A 62 -3.19 11.70 21.45
N GLN A 63 -4.01 10.78 20.93
CA GLN A 63 -3.53 9.55 20.33
C GLN A 63 -3.13 9.84 18.88
N VAL A 64 -1.95 9.37 18.49
CA VAL A 64 -1.46 9.53 17.11
C VAL A 64 -1.08 8.19 16.52
N LEU A 65 -1.12 8.08 15.20
CA LEU A 65 -0.47 7.02 14.46
C LEU A 65 0.92 7.48 14.03
N THR A 66 1.89 6.58 14.19
CA THR A 66 3.27 6.79 13.75
C THR A 66 3.83 5.55 13.06
N THR A 67 4.75 5.76 12.14
CA THR A 67 5.61 4.69 11.60
C THR A 67 7.00 4.68 12.26
N MET A 68 7.27 5.59 13.19
CA MET A 68 8.52 5.63 13.94
C MET A 68 8.66 4.36 14.78
N ASP A 69 9.83 3.74 14.69
CA ASP A 69 10.15 2.44 15.33
C ASP A 69 9.17 1.31 14.97
N GLN A 70 8.38 1.48 13.91
CA GLN A 70 7.46 0.47 13.42
C GLN A 70 8.07 -0.34 12.27
N PRO A 71 7.66 -1.62 12.14
CA PRO A 71 8.06 -2.46 11.03
C PRO A 71 7.72 -1.88 9.66
N PHE A 72 8.60 -2.12 8.69
CA PHE A 72 8.38 -1.83 7.28
C PHE A 72 9.11 -2.85 6.40
N GLY A 73 8.70 -2.93 5.15
CA GLY A 73 9.32 -3.75 4.11
C GLY A 73 9.45 -2.97 2.81
N LEU A 74 10.60 -3.12 2.15
CA LEU A 74 10.83 -2.60 0.80
C LEU A 74 10.85 -3.77 -0.18
N GLY A 75 10.20 -3.62 -1.34
CA GLY A 75 10.25 -4.64 -2.40
C GLY A 75 11.63 -4.70 -3.07
N GLU A 76 12.33 -3.58 -3.17
CA GLU A 76 13.73 -3.49 -3.58
C GLU A 76 14.39 -2.34 -2.83
N ILE A 77 15.60 -2.54 -2.30
CA ILE A 77 16.34 -1.47 -1.63
C ILE A 77 16.87 -0.47 -2.66
N LYS A 78 16.06 0.54 -2.94
CA LYS A 78 16.39 1.69 -3.80
C LYS A 78 16.43 2.99 -3.01
N GLU A 79 17.22 3.96 -3.48
CA GLU A 79 17.38 5.27 -2.84
C GLU A 79 16.04 5.98 -2.67
N GLN A 80 15.15 5.90 -3.65
CA GLN A 80 13.84 6.54 -3.59
C GLN A 80 12.96 5.96 -2.46
N LEU A 81 12.91 4.63 -2.32
CA LEU A 81 12.12 3.98 -1.28
C LEU A 81 12.72 4.19 0.12
N THR A 82 14.04 4.14 0.23
CA THR A 82 14.74 4.40 1.50
C THR A 82 14.64 5.86 1.93
N SER A 83 14.65 6.81 0.99
CA SER A 83 14.44 8.24 1.27
C SER A 83 12.99 8.52 1.67
N TYR A 84 12.02 7.97 0.94
CA TYR A 84 10.62 8.06 1.33
C TYR A 84 10.38 7.50 2.73
N ARG A 85 10.99 6.34 3.05
CA ARG A 85 10.90 5.75 4.39
C ARG A 85 11.41 6.72 5.46
N LYS A 86 12.56 7.37 5.26
CA LYS A 86 13.10 8.37 6.21
C LYS A 86 12.14 9.54 6.40
N GLU A 87 11.51 10.03 5.34
CA GLU A 87 10.50 11.10 5.45
C GLU A 87 9.27 10.62 6.22
N SER A 88 8.75 9.43 5.88
CA SER A 88 7.55 8.86 6.49
C SER A 88 7.64 8.66 8.01
N GLN A 89 8.85 8.46 8.56
CA GLN A 89 9.07 8.33 10.01
C GLN A 89 8.71 9.58 10.81
N HIS A 90 8.68 10.74 10.16
CA HIS A 90 8.38 12.02 10.80
C HIS A 90 6.90 12.40 10.68
N ASN A 91 6.11 11.61 9.96
CA ASN A 91 4.68 11.82 9.83
C ASN A 91 3.94 11.31 11.07
N LEU A 92 3.00 12.10 11.56
CA LEU A 92 2.11 11.77 12.66
C LEU A 92 0.68 12.08 12.23
N TYR A 93 -0.25 11.15 12.46
CA TYR A 93 -1.68 11.41 12.27
C TYR A 93 -2.42 11.35 13.59
N VAL A 94 -3.06 12.44 13.96
CA VAL A 94 -3.99 12.46 15.10
C VAL A 94 -5.18 11.57 14.76
N VAL A 95 -5.59 10.72 15.71
CA VAL A 95 -6.77 9.83 15.56
C VAL A 95 -7.88 10.13 16.55
N ASP A 96 -7.76 11.23 17.30
CA ASP A 96 -8.78 11.65 18.27
C ASP A 96 -10.10 12.03 17.59
N ASP A 97 -11.18 11.96 18.38
CA ASP A 97 -12.52 12.10 17.84
C ASP A 97 -12.93 13.53 17.45
N ASP A 98 -12.16 14.52 17.86
CA ASP A 98 -12.47 15.95 17.73
C ASP A 98 -12.17 16.55 16.33
N HIS A 99 -11.56 15.78 15.43
CA HIS A 99 -11.18 16.24 14.09
C HIS A 99 -12.20 15.81 13.01
N GLU A 100 -12.51 16.72 12.08
CA GLU A 100 -13.27 16.41 10.87
C GLU A 100 -12.55 15.32 10.06
N GLU A 101 -13.30 14.31 9.64
CA GLU A 101 -12.74 13.09 9.08
C GLU A 101 -12.07 13.33 7.73
N GLU A 102 -12.58 14.28 6.96
CA GLU A 102 -12.04 14.72 5.67
C GLU A 102 -10.65 15.37 5.78
N GLU A 103 -10.28 15.84 6.97
CA GLU A 103 -8.97 16.43 7.26
C GLU A 103 -7.93 15.42 7.74
N LEU A 104 -8.35 14.19 8.08
CA LEU A 104 -7.44 13.13 8.50
C LEU A 104 -6.66 12.58 7.32
N GLY A 105 -5.41 12.16 7.55
CA GLY A 105 -4.69 11.35 6.57
C GLY A 105 -5.35 9.97 6.42
N PRO A 106 -5.14 9.27 5.28
CA PRO A 106 -5.77 7.97 5.05
C PRO A 106 -5.50 6.93 6.15
N PRO A 107 -4.28 6.81 6.74
CA PRO A 107 -4.06 5.87 7.84
C PRO A 107 -4.96 6.16 9.05
N ALA A 108 -5.19 7.42 9.40
CA ALA A 108 -6.09 7.78 10.50
C ALA A 108 -7.55 7.45 10.18
N ARG A 109 -8.01 7.72 8.95
CA ARG A 109 -9.37 7.32 8.51
C ARG A 109 -9.56 5.81 8.57
N VAL A 110 -8.60 5.03 8.06
CA VAL A 110 -8.65 3.57 8.09
C VAL A 110 -8.67 3.04 9.53
N PHE A 111 -7.85 3.62 10.41
CA PHE A 111 -7.81 3.24 11.82
C PHE A 111 -9.14 3.48 12.53
N ARG A 112 -9.73 4.67 12.36
CA ARG A 112 -11.01 5.04 12.99
C ARG A 112 -12.18 4.23 12.42
N ARG A 113 -12.28 4.13 11.09
CA ARG A 113 -13.39 3.43 10.39
C ARG A 113 -13.29 1.91 10.49
N ARG A 114 -12.09 1.36 10.67
CA ARG A 114 -11.80 -0.09 10.56
C ARG A 114 -12.17 -0.65 9.20
N LEU A 115 -12.06 0.19 8.16
CA LEU A 115 -12.36 -0.17 6.77
C LEU A 115 -11.12 0.12 5.90
N PRO A 116 -10.86 -0.72 4.87
CA PRO A 116 -9.76 -0.48 3.95
C PRO A 116 -10.01 0.79 3.11
N GLU A 117 -8.93 1.45 2.73
CA GLU A 117 -8.95 2.59 1.81
C GLU A 117 -7.91 2.40 0.70
N TRP A 118 -8.24 2.72 -0.55
CA TRP A 118 -7.33 2.55 -1.68
C TRP A 118 -7.64 3.53 -2.82
N THR A 119 -6.64 3.77 -3.67
CA THR A 119 -6.80 4.47 -4.95
C THR A 119 -5.81 3.90 -5.98
N PRO A 120 -6.17 3.85 -7.27
CA PRO A 120 -5.19 3.57 -8.33
C PRO A 120 -4.05 4.59 -8.37
N ASP A 121 -4.31 5.83 -7.96
CA ASP A 121 -3.35 6.92 -8.02
C ASP A 121 -3.58 7.93 -6.88
N VAL A 122 -2.54 8.22 -6.10
CA VAL A 122 -2.56 9.25 -5.05
C VAL A 122 -2.80 10.65 -5.61
N ALA A 123 -2.58 10.86 -6.91
CA ALA A 123 -2.96 12.09 -7.60
C ALA A 123 -4.45 12.43 -7.43
N ASN A 124 -5.31 11.44 -7.21
CA ASN A 124 -6.76 11.60 -7.05
C ASN A 124 -7.17 12.23 -5.72
N TYR A 125 -6.31 12.22 -4.70
CA TYR A 125 -6.61 12.87 -3.41
C TYR A 125 -6.42 14.38 -3.48
N LEU A 126 -7.24 15.12 -2.76
CA LEU A 126 -6.95 16.51 -2.45
C LEU A 126 -5.76 16.59 -1.47
N PRO A 127 -4.92 17.65 -1.52
CA PRO A 127 -3.79 17.80 -0.60
C PRO A 127 -4.17 17.70 0.88
N ARG A 128 -5.37 18.15 1.26
CA ARG A 128 -5.89 18.05 2.63
C ARG A 128 -6.20 16.61 3.06
N GLN A 129 -6.65 15.77 2.12
CA GLN A 129 -7.04 14.39 2.40
C GLN A 129 -5.86 13.42 2.45
N PHE A 130 -4.70 13.85 1.94
CA PHE A 130 -3.47 13.07 1.88
C PHE A 130 -2.26 14.01 2.04
N PRO A 131 -1.92 14.40 3.28
CA PRO A 131 -0.87 15.40 3.55
C PRO A 131 0.50 15.06 2.95
N GLN A 132 0.85 13.77 2.87
CA GLN A 132 2.13 13.30 2.32
C GLN A 132 2.12 13.05 0.81
N LYS A 133 1.07 13.47 0.09
CA LYS A 133 0.88 13.23 -1.35
C LYS A 133 2.08 13.67 -2.18
N GLU A 134 2.60 14.86 -1.92
CA GLU A 134 3.72 15.42 -2.69
C GLU A 134 5.02 14.63 -2.47
N SER A 135 5.25 14.15 -1.24
CA SER A 135 6.40 13.29 -0.93
C SER A 135 6.26 11.94 -1.65
N VAL A 136 5.07 11.33 -1.63
CA VAL A 136 4.78 10.06 -2.32
C VAL A 136 5.07 10.17 -3.82
N ILE A 137 4.53 11.20 -4.48
CA ILE A 137 4.72 11.42 -5.92
C ILE A 137 6.19 11.66 -6.27
N ARG A 138 6.89 12.47 -5.46
CA ARG A 138 8.33 12.75 -5.63
C ARG A 138 9.20 11.50 -5.60
N HIS A 139 8.80 10.49 -4.83
CA HIS A 139 9.50 9.20 -4.72
C HIS A 139 9.00 8.14 -5.71
N ASN A 140 8.28 8.57 -6.76
CA ASN A 140 7.71 7.73 -7.81
C ASN A 140 6.78 6.63 -7.28
N LEU A 141 5.99 6.96 -6.27
CA LEU A 141 4.92 6.14 -5.75
C LEU A 141 3.58 6.75 -6.21
N HIS A 142 2.66 5.91 -6.65
CA HIS A 142 1.41 6.32 -7.27
C HIS A 142 0.23 5.54 -6.70
N GLY A 143 0.28 4.21 -6.73
CA GLY A 143 -0.79 3.39 -6.19
C GLY A 143 -0.78 3.38 -4.66
N TYR A 144 -1.97 3.34 -4.05
CA TYR A 144 -2.16 3.37 -2.60
C TYR A 144 -3.18 2.34 -2.11
N LEU A 145 -2.83 1.64 -1.04
CA LEU A 145 -3.72 0.78 -0.26
C LEU A 145 -3.38 0.91 1.22
N ALA A 146 -4.39 1.06 2.06
CA ALA A 146 -4.27 1.00 3.51
C ALA A 146 -5.31 0.02 4.07
N LEU A 147 -4.85 -0.89 4.94
CA LEU A 147 -5.65 -1.96 5.53
C LEU A 147 -5.63 -1.85 7.06
N PRO A 148 -6.79 -1.91 7.73
CA PRO A 148 -6.82 -1.96 9.19
C PRO A 148 -6.30 -3.33 9.67
N VAL A 149 -5.52 -3.32 10.75
CA VAL A 149 -5.13 -4.53 11.47
C VAL A 149 -5.99 -4.63 12.72
N ILE A 150 -6.86 -5.63 12.76
CA ILE A 150 -7.86 -5.81 13.82
C ILE A 150 -7.43 -6.94 14.75
N ASP A 151 -7.41 -6.67 16.05
CA ASP A 151 -7.35 -7.72 17.06
C ASP A 151 -8.72 -8.41 17.14
N LEU A 152 -8.75 -9.70 16.81
CA LEU A 152 -9.98 -10.49 16.75
C LEU A 152 -10.59 -10.75 18.14
N PHE A 153 -9.82 -10.67 19.21
CA PHE A 153 -10.32 -10.89 20.58
C PHE A 153 -11.05 -9.65 21.10
N THR A 154 -10.50 -8.47 20.83
CA THR A 154 -11.06 -7.19 21.32
C THR A 154 -11.93 -6.48 20.27
N GLY A 155 -11.85 -6.87 19.00
CA GLY A 155 -12.46 -6.18 17.87
C GLY A 155 -11.86 -4.80 17.58
N SER A 156 -10.75 -4.44 18.25
CA SER A 156 -10.13 -3.12 18.16
C SER A 156 -9.13 -3.06 17.02
N CYS A 157 -8.99 -1.88 16.40
CA CYS A 157 -7.93 -1.63 15.43
C CYS A 157 -6.63 -1.40 16.19
N VAL A 158 -5.64 -2.26 15.97
CA VAL A 158 -4.31 -2.17 16.60
C VAL A 158 -3.29 -1.44 15.74
N GLY A 159 -3.67 -1.08 14.51
CA GLY A 159 -2.86 -0.28 13.61
C GLY A 159 -3.33 -0.38 12.16
N VAL A 160 -2.54 0.17 11.24
CA VAL A 160 -2.84 0.19 9.80
C VAL A 160 -1.63 -0.26 9.01
N LEU A 161 -1.84 -1.19 8.09
CA LEU A 161 -0.84 -1.60 7.12
C LEU A 161 -1.01 -0.77 5.85
N GLU A 162 -0.03 0.08 5.56
CA GLU A 162 0.00 0.93 4.38
C GLU A 162 0.91 0.32 3.30
N ILE A 163 0.46 0.36 2.05
CA ILE A 163 1.13 -0.17 0.88
C ILE A 163 1.12 0.91 -0.21
N LEU A 164 2.31 1.26 -0.70
CA LEU A 164 2.50 2.23 -1.76
C LEU A 164 3.30 1.60 -2.90
N THR A 165 2.84 1.79 -4.13
CA THR A 165 3.41 1.15 -5.32
C THR A 165 3.73 2.16 -6.41
N SER A 166 4.78 1.93 -7.21
CA SER A 166 5.05 2.77 -8.39
C SER A 166 3.99 2.64 -9.48
N SER A 167 3.29 1.50 -9.54
CA SER A 167 2.27 1.25 -10.54
C SER A 167 0.88 1.65 -10.05
N LYS A 168 0.03 2.02 -11.00
CA LYS A 168 -1.37 2.39 -10.78
C LYS A 168 -2.26 1.17 -10.98
N TYR A 169 -2.67 0.53 -9.90
CA TYR A 169 -3.51 -0.67 -10.00
C TYR A 169 -4.99 -0.30 -10.08
N ILE A 170 -5.70 -0.89 -11.03
CA ILE A 170 -7.17 -0.81 -11.10
C ILE A 170 -7.80 -1.61 -9.93
N SER A 171 -7.09 -2.63 -9.44
CA SER A 171 -7.52 -3.47 -8.32
C SER A 171 -6.33 -4.00 -7.51
N TYR A 172 -6.51 -3.96 -6.19
CA TYR A 172 -5.58 -4.45 -5.16
C TYR A 172 -5.89 -5.85 -4.64
N ALA A 173 -6.75 -6.62 -5.32
CA ALA A 173 -7.17 -7.95 -4.85
C ALA A 173 -5.99 -8.92 -4.61
N TYR A 174 -4.96 -8.84 -5.46
CA TYR A 174 -3.75 -9.65 -5.30
C TYR A 174 -2.98 -9.25 -4.04
N GLU A 175 -2.71 -7.96 -3.86
CA GLU A 175 -1.98 -7.44 -2.71
C GLU A 175 -2.70 -7.78 -1.40
N ILE A 176 -4.04 -7.67 -1.39
CA ILE A 176 -4.87 -8.08 -0.25
C ILE A 176 -4.70 -9.58 0.05
N GLN A 177 -4.75 -10.43 -0.98
CA GLN A 177 -4.56 -11.87 -0.81
C GLN A 177 -3.17 -12.20 -0.23
N GLN A 178 -2.13 -11.48 -0.66
CA GLN A 178 -0.77 -11.68 -0.15
C GLN A 178 -0.64 -11.25 1.31
N VAL A 179 -1.26 -10.13 1.70
CA VAL A 179 -1.32 -9.69 3.10
C VAL A 179 -2.05 -10.71 3.97
N GLN A 180 -3.23 -11.17 3.54
CA GLN A 180 -4.02 -12.17 4.26
C GLN A 180 -3.26 -13.49 4.45
N SER A 181 -2.60 -13.96 3.39
CA SER A 181 -1.80 -15.20 3.43
C SER A 181 -0.63 -15.07 4.40
N ALA A 182 0.07 -13.93 4.38
CA ALA A 182 1.24 -13.69 5.22
C ALA A 182 0.90 -13.52 6.71
N LEU A 183 -0.17 -12.78 7.02
CA LEU A 183 -0.58 -12.55 8.40
C LEU A 183 -1.27 -13.78 9.02
N LYS A 184 -1.62 -14.79 8.22
CA LYS A 184 -2.49 -15.92 8.64
C LYS A 184 -3.79 -15.46 9.30
N VAL A 185 -4.18 -14.20 9.06
CA VAL A 185 -5.39 -13.60 9.60
C VAL A 185 -6.52 -14.06 8.69
N TYR A 186 -7.28 -15.04 9.16
CA TYR A 186 -8.51 -15.45 8.51
C TYR A 186 -9.54 -14.31 8.59
N SER A 187 -9.78 -13.70 7.43
CA SER A 187 -11.08 -13.16 6.99
C SER A 187 -11.83 -12.18 7.92
N LEU A 188 -11.50 -10.90 7.84
CA LEU A 188 -12.49 -9.81 8.00
C LEU A 188 -12.75 -9.01 6.71
N LEU A 189 -11.88 -9.12 5.69
CA LEU A 189 -12.07 -8.42 4.41
C LEU A 189 -13.10 -9.10 3.47
N LEU A 190 -13.55 -10.33 3.78
CA LEU A 190 -14.57 -11.03 2.98
C LEU A 190 -15.99 -10.48 3.18
N TRP A 191 -16.24 -9.59 4.14
CA TRP A 191 -17.57 -9.00 4.36
C TRP A 191 -17.83 -7.70 3.58
N ILE A 192 -16.89 -7.22 2.75
CA ILE A 192 -17.06 -5.97 2.00
C ILE A 192 -17.40 -6.21 0.51
N ILE A 193 -17.40 -7.46 0.04
CA ILE A 193 -17.77 -7.80 -1.36
C ILE A 193 -18.81 -8.92 -1.39
N SER A 194 -19.96 -8.70 -0.76
CA SER A 194 -21.16 -9.52 -0.95
C SER A 194 -22.40 -8.65 -1.01
#